data_AF-A0A354DHP5-F1
#
_entry.id   AF-A0A354DHP5-F1
#
_cell.length_a   1.000
_cell.length_b   1.000
_cell.length_c   1.000
_cell.angle_alpha   90.00
_cell.angle_beta   90.00
_cell.angle_gamma   90.00
#
_symmetry.space_group_name_H-M   'P 1'
#
loop_
_entity.id
_entity.type
_entity.pdbx_description
1 polymer ?
#
loop_
_entity_poly.entity_id
_entity_poly.type
_entity_poly.pdbx_seq_one_letter_code
_entity_poly.pdbx_strand_id
1 'polypeptide(L)' 'KEFFTSDLMVGYFLPCRVVVYEKDGRTHIGIVKPTAILGLVNDELPKLAQPVEEKLILAIQEAK' A
#
# COMPACT_ATOMS: atom_id res chain seq x y z
N LYS A 1 5.43 5.10 -12.00
CA LYS A 1 5.22 5.19 -13.46
C LYS A 1 4.55 3.92 -13.99
N GLU A 2 5.02 2.74 -13.60
CA GLU A 2 4.48 1.43 -14.06
C GLU A 2 2.98 1.23 -13.82
N PHE A 3 2.42 1.75 -12.73
CA PHE A 3 0.98 1.60 -12.45
C PHE A 3 0.06 2.36 -13.42
N PHE A 4 0.46 3.56 -13.87
CA PHE A 4 -0.36 4.40 -14.75
C PHE A 4 -0.42 3.88 -16.18
N THR A 5 0.55 3.06 -16.59
CA THR A 5 0.55 2.42 -17.91
C THR A 5 -0.38 1.21 -17.96
N SER A 6 -0.73 0.63 -16.81
CA SER A 6 -1.64 -0.51 -16.71
C SER A 6 -3.10 -0.06 -16.58
N ASP A 7 -3.41 0.88 -15.68
CA ASP A 7 -4.75 1.43 -15.53
C ASP A 7 -4.70 2.83 -14.87
N LEU A 8 -5.35 3.82 -15.47
CA LEU A 8 -5.43 5.18 -14.95
C LEU A 8 -6.19 5.26 -13.62
N MET A 9 -7.12 4.32 -13.37
CA MET A 9 -7.87 4.21 -12.12
C MET A 9 -6.97 3.94 -10.92
N VAL A 10 -5.75 3.41 -11.12
CA VAL A 10 -4.76 3.26 -10.05
C VAL A 10 -4.39 4.61 -9.44
N GLY A 11 -4.45 5.69 -10.23
CA GLY A 11 -4.18 7.05 -9.76
C GLY A 11 -5.03 7.47 -8.56
N TYR A 12 -6.24 6.94 -8.42
CA TYR A 12 -7.14 7.25 -7.29
C TYR A 12 -6.64 6.68 -5.95
N PHE A 13 -5.78 5.67 -6.00
CA PHE A 13 -5.24 4.99 -4.83
C PHE A 13 -3.76 5.34 -4.56
N LEU A 14 -3.22 6.30 -5.31
CA LEU A 14 -1.88 6.83 -5.12
C LEU A 14 -1.94 8.21 -4.45
N PRO A 15 -0.94 8.57 -3.63
CA PRO A 15 0.19 7.73 -3.18
C PRO A 15 -0.25 6.64 -2.18
N CYS A 16 0.62 5.65 -1.94
CA CYS A 16 0.41 4.70 -0.86
C CYS A 16 0.33 5.43 0.48
N ARG A 17 -0.72 5.15 1.25
CA ARG A 17 -1.00 5.82 2.53
C ARG A 17 -0.51 5.00 3.72
N VAL A 18 0.29 5.63 4.58
CA VAL A 18 0.67 5.14 5.91
C VAL A 18 -0.07 5.95 6.97
N VAL A 19 -0.55 5.29 8.01
CA VAL A 19 -1.25 5.91 9.14
C VAL A 19 -0.47 5.61 10.41
N VAL A 20 -0.07 6.67 11.12
CA VAL A 20 0.63 6.57 12.41
C VAL A 20 -0.24 7.24 13.45
N TYR A 21 -0.50 6.56 14.57
CA TYR A 21 -1.29 7.10 15.67
C TYR A 21 -0.91 6.44 17.00
N GLU A 22 -1.23 7.11 18.10
CA GLU A 22 -1.10 6.56 19.45
C GLU A 22 -2.46 6.03 19.92
N LYS A 23 -2.45 4.85 20.55
CA LYS A 23 -3.62 4.28 21.23
C LYS A 23 -3.14 3.46 22.43
N ASP A 24 -3.77 3.66 23.58
CA ASP A 24 -3.44 2.96 24.83
C ASP A 24 -1.93 3.06 25.21
N GLY A 25 -1.34 4.23 24.97
CA GLY A 25 0.09 4.50 25.22
C GLY A 25 1.05 3.76 24.29
N ARG A 26 0.56 3.21 23.17
CA ARG A 26 1.38 2.50 22.16
C ARG A 26 1.24 3.16 20.79
N THR A 27 2.37 3.33 20.11
CA THR A 27 2.42 3.78 18.72
C THR A 27 1.98 2.64 17.80
N HIS A 28 1.04 2.95 16.90
CA HIS A 28 0.53 2.04 15.89
C HIS A 28 0.87 2.59 14.51
N ILE A 29 1.37 1.72 13.63
CA ILE A 29 1.66 2.03 12.23
C ILE A 29 0.83 1.08 11.37
N GLY A 30 0.00 1.64 10.49
CA GLY A 30 -0.88 0.90 9.59
C GLY A 30 -0.73 1.34 8.15
N ILE A 31 -0.98 0.41 7.22
CA ILE A 31 -1.06 0.67 5.79
C ILE A 31 -2.33 0.04 5.22
N VAL A 32 -2.86 0.67 4.18
CA VAL A 32 -3.81 0.00 3.28
C VAL A 32 -3.00 -0.89 2.36
N LYS A 33 -3.27 -2.20 2.36
CA LYS A 33 -2.59 -3.17 1.50
C LYS A 33 -2.81 -2.81 0.02
N PRO A 34 -1.76 -2.42 -0.72
CA PRO A 34 -1.88 -2.08 -2.14
C PRO A 34 -2.45 -3.23 -2.96
N THR A 35 -2.08 -4.48 -2.66
CA THR A 35 -2.58 -5.67 -3.38
C THR A 35 -4.09 -5.82 -3.24
N ALA A 36 -4.63 -5.58 -2.04
CA ALA A 36 -6.05 -5.71 -1.76
C ALA A 36 -6.86 -4.64 -2.49
N ILE A 37 -6.43 -3.37 -2.43
CA ILE A 37 -7.21 -2.27 -3.02
C ILE A 37 -7.10 -2.23 -4.55
N LEU A 38 -5.95 -2.59 -5.11
CA LEU A 38 -5.77 -2.64 -6.56
C LEU A 38 -6.40 -3.88 -7.20
N GLY A 39 -6.58 -4.96 -6.44
CA GLY A 39 -7.40 -6.10 -6.87
C GLY A 39 -8.88 -5.76 -7.07
N LEU A 40 -9.36 -4.65 -6.50
CA LEU A 40 -10.72 -4.15 -6.78
C LEU A 40 -10.81 -3.39 -8.11
N VAL A 41 -9.68 -2.98 -8.68
CA VAL A 41 -9.60 -2.26 -9.96
C VAL A 41 -9.45 -3.26 -11.10
N ASN A 42 -8.45 -4.14 -11.01
CA ASN A 42 -8.14 -5.15 -12.02
C ASN A 42 -7.31 -6.30 -11.40
N ASP A 43 -7.66 -7.55 -11.73
CA ASP A 43 -7.02 -8.78 -11.24
C ASP A 43 -5.52 -8.91 -11.59
N GLU A 44 -5.02 -8.15 -12.58
CA GLU A 44 -3.59 -8.17 -12.95
C GLU A 44 -2.73 -7.26 -12.06
N LEU A 45 -3.32 -6.22 -11.46
CA LEU A 45 -2.61 -5.22 -10.68
C LEU A 45 -2.04 -5.71 -9.33
N PRO A 46 -2.66 -6.67 -8.61
CA PRO A 46 -2.07 -7.22 -7.39
C PRO A 46 -0.64 -7.74 -7.58
N LYS A 47 -0.32 -8.35 -8.72
CA LYS A 47 1.05 -8.84 -9.02
C LYS A 47 2.05 -7.69 -9.11
N LEU A 48 1.63 -6.56 -9.69
CA LEU A 48 2.43 -5.34 -9.77
C LEU A 48 2.56 -4.64 -8.41
N ALA A 49 1.52 -4.77 -7.56
CA ALA A 49 1.44 -4.16 -6.23
C ALA A 49 2.23 -4.90 -5.15
N GLN A 50 2.39 -6.22 -5.29
CA GLN A 50 3.07 -7.10 -4.34
C GLN A 50 4.45 -6.58 -3.87
N PRO A 51 5.40 -6.25 -4.76
CA PRO A 51 6.72 -5.77 -4.33
C PRO A 51 6.68 -4.42 -3.61
N VAL A 52 5.67 -3.58 -3.90
CA VAL A 52 5.46 -2.31 -3.20
C VAL A 52 4.92 -2.57 -1.79
N GLU A 53 3.96 -3.47 -1.65
CA GLU A 53 3.42 -3.89 -0.36
C GLU A 53 4.50 -4.46 0.56
N GLU A 54 5.33 -5.35 0.04
CA GLU A 54 6.45 -5.95 0.78
C GLU A 54 7.45 -4.90 1.27
N LYS A 55 7.82 -3.93 0.43
CA LYS A 55 8.71 -2.82 0.81
C LYS A 55 8.10 -1.95 1.90
N LEU A 56 6.80 -1.66 1.83
CA LEU A 56 6.11 -0.89 2.87
C LEU A 56 6.06 -1.65 4.19
N ILE A 57 5.78 -2.95 4.16
CA ILE A 57 5.78 -3.80 5.36
C ILE A 57 7.17 -3.83 6.00
N LEU A 58 8.22 -4.00 5.20
CA LEU A 58 9.60 -4.01 5.68
C LEU A 58 9.97 -2.67 6.34
N ALA A 59 9.68 -1.54 5.69
CA ALA A 59 9.94 -0.22 6.26
C ALA A 59 9.20 0.02 7.58
N ILE A 60 7.98 -0.51 7.72
CA ILE A 60 7.23 -0.44 8.99
C ILE A 60 7.87 -1.32 10.05
N GLN A 61 8.38 -2.50 9.69
CA GLN A 61 9.06 -3.40 10.61
C GLN A 61 10.38 -2.81 11.12
N GLU A 62 11.13 -2.12 10.26
CA GLU A 62 12.37 -1.42 10.63
C GLU A 62 12.14 -0.18 11.50
N ALA A 63 10.94 0.41 11.44
CA ALA A 63 10.56 1.58 12.23
C ALA A 63 9.97 1.23 13.61
N LYS A 64 9.78 -0.06 13.93
CA LYS A 64 9.32 -0.53 15.25
C LYS A 64 10.48 -0.63 16.23
#